data_AF-A0AAN6T734-F1
#
_entry.id   AF-A0AAN6T734-F1
#
_cell.length_a   1.000
_cell.length_b   1.000
_cell.length_c   1.000
_cell.angle_alpha   90.00
_cell.angle_beta   90.00
_cell.angle_gamma   90.00
#
_symmetry.space_group_name_H-M   'P 1'
#
loop_
_entity.id
_entity.type
_entity.pdbx_description
1 polymer ?
#
loop_
_entity_poly.entity_id
_entity_poly.type
_entity_poly.pdbx_seq_one_letter_code
_entity_poly.pdbx_strand_id
1 'polypeptide(L)'
;MAGSLLAFFTLMDNQDGIIVKGKSAAHSSPPTSRPPLSDSLHLDVKMSAIDLTLRADPPKFDLELYIQNYKGRTRFDRLFLIGRSSVPLCVDALKAAITEAKRGKDAHRYREAVECLRVAAPSEPEATFDQAWLEALEAANLLETSRLLTELKGYKNNLIKESIRMGNEDLGKHLESIGDLNAAAETYSKMRPDVSTPKQFLDVGKHLVRVSIQRREWGMVSAHLSKMGGAQHAEEEKTVQPYLKIAQGIALLGQDRFRDAALSFLSADSSIAASTYSEIASQNDIAVYGGLLALASMDRNELQSKVLDNSQFRTFLEQAPHIRRAVTQFVSGRYSACIAILESYRPDYLLDIYLQKHVAAIYFQIRSKCIVQYLIPFSCVSLDTMNQAFGGPVQGIEDELSDMIQSGALEARINTIDKLVTTKAANPRAKMQESALRAAENYEKQALDRLRRMGLAAAELELKGGKKMGAFPSSQGDFLSEESLEL
;
A
#
# COMPACT_ATOMS: atom_id res chain seq x y z
N MET A 1 16.57 15.27 26.66
CA MET A 1 15.79 14.27 25.89
C MET A 1 15.19 14.87 24.62
N ALA A 2 14.38 15.94 24.69
CA ALA A 2 13.71 16.53 23.51
C ALA A 2 14.62 16.87 22.32
N GLY A 3 15.81 17.47 22.55
CA GLY A 3 16.75 17.81 21.46
C GLY A 3 17.44 16.60 20.80
N SER A 4 17.67 15.51 21.53
CA SER A 4 18.27 14.27 21.00
C SER A 4 17.27 13.48 20.16
N LEU A 5 16.02 13.44 20.62
CA LEU A 5 14.92 12.80 19.90
C LEU A 5 14.60 13.55 18.60
N LEU A 6 14.55 14.89 18.61
CA LEU A 6 14.29 15.66 17.40
C LEU A 6 15.36 15.42 16.32
N ALA A 7 16.64 15.39 16.72
CA ALA A 7 17.75 15.07 15.82
C ALA A 7 17.68 13.63 15.27
N PHE A 8 17.28 12.67 16.11
CA PHE A 8 17.06 11.28 15.70
C PHE A 8 15.97 11.15 14.62
N PHE A 9 14.80 11.76 14.82
CA PHE A 9 13.71 11.68 13.84
C PHE A 9 14.07 12.35 12.50
N THR A 10 14.81 13.47 12.52
CA THR A 10 15.32 14.10 11.29
C THR A 10 16.35 13.25 10.53
N LEU A 11 17.11 12.40 11.24
CA LEU A 11 18.04 11.46 10.63
C LEU A 11 17.29 10.27 10.00
N MET A 12 16.25 9.79 10.68
CA MET A 12 15.45 8.63 10.26
C MET A 12 14.56 8.92 9.04
N ASP A 13 14.05 10.15 8.88
CA ASP A 13 13.28 10.54 7.69
C ASP A 13 14.09 10.47 6.38
N ASN A 14 15.43 10.61 6.46
CA ASN A 14 16.31 10.45 5.30
C ASN A 14 16.60 8.98 4.94
N GLN A 15 16.25 8.03 5.82
CA GLN A 15 16.51 6.60 5.62
C GLN A 15 15.31 5.84 5.05
N ASP A 16 14.09 6.36 5.20
CA ASP A 16 12.86 5.77 4.64
C ASP A 16 12.40 6.41 3.33
N GLY A 17 13.38 6.63 2.44
CA GLY A 17 13.16 6.86 1.03
C GLY A 17 13.91 5.82 0.21
N ILE A 18 13.24 4.71 -0.13
CA ILE A 18 13.64 3.88 -1.28
C ILE A 18 13.33 4.71 -2.54
N ILE A 19 14.14 5.75 -2.76
CA ILE A 19 14.29 6.38 -4.06
C ILE A 19 15.44 5.63 -4.70
N VAL A 20 15.12 4.92 -5.78
CA VAL A 20 16.08 4.35 -6.72
C VAL A 20 17.09 5.45 -7.07
N LYS A 21 18.29 5.40 -6.46
CA LYS A 21 19.40 6.27 -6.85
C LYS A 21 19.84 5.85 -8.24
N GLY A 22 19.31 6.55 -9.25
CA GLY A 22 19.83 6.53 -10.61
C GLY A 22 21.28 7.00 -10.63
N LYS A 23 22.12 6.15 -11.20
CA LYS A 23 23.54 6.29 -11.59
C LYS A 23 24.16 7.69 -11.54
N SER A 24 25.29 7.72 -10.81
CA SER A 24 26.37 8.71 -10.88
C SER A 24 26.93 8.89 -12.30
N ALA A 25 27.10 10.15 -12.73
CA ALA A 25 28.09 10.56 -13.73
C ALA A 25 28.55 12.02 -13.46
N ALA A 26 29.87 12.23 -13.47
CA ALA A 26 30.55 13.49 -13.20
C ALA A 26 31.01 14.20 -14.49
N HIS A 27 31.26 15.52 -14.37
CA HIS A 27 31.91 16.49 -15.30
C HIS A 27 31.05 16.97 -16.50
N SER A 28 30.97 18.26 -16.91
CA SER A 28 31.71 19.52 -16.66
C SER A 28 30.97 20.76 -17.25
N SER A 29 30.90 21.88 -16.50
CA SER A 29 30.77 23.34 -16.86
C SER A 29 29.64 23.94 -17.77
N PRO A 30 29.24 25.24 -17.60
CA PRO A 30 27.98 25.87 -18.07
C PRO A 30 28.23 27.02 -19.12
N PRO A 31 27.32 28.00 -19.41
CA PRO A 31 25.85 28.15 -19.25
C PRO A 31 25.09 28.61 -20.53
N THR A 32 23.76 28.40 -20.63
CA THR A 32 22.78 29.41 -21.17
C THR A 32 21.30 29.00 -21.00
N SER A 33 20.53 29.96 -20.44
CA SER A 33 19.10 30.31 -20.61
C SER A 33 17.92 29.33 -20.40
N ARG A 34 17.02 29.80 -19.51
CA ARG A 34 15.59 29.49 -19.20
C ARG A 34 15.26 28.35 -18.22
N PRO A 35 14.37 28.59 -17.22
CA PRO A 35 13.97 27.58 -16.24
C PRO A 35 12.73 26.81 -16.70
N PRO A 36 12.53 25.58 -16.19
CA PRO A 36 11.18 25.07 -15.97
C PRO A 36 10.94 24.68 -14.50
N LEU A 37 9.80 25.17 -13.99
CA LEU A 37 8.87 24.54 -13.04
C LEU A 37 9.45 23.62 -11.96
N SER A 38 9.57 24.17 -10.75
CA SER A 38 9.81 23.44 -9.50
C SER A 38 8.65 23.67 -8.52
N ASP A 39 7.55 22.93 -8.66
CA ASP A 39 6.44 22.96 -7.66
C ASP A 39 6.25 21.62 -6.92
N SER A 40 6.85 20.52 -7.40
CA SER A 40 6.73 19.21 -6.72
C SER A 40 7.53 19.11 -5.42
N LEU A 41 8.61 19.88 -5.25
CA LEU A 41 9.41 19.91 -4.02
C LEU A 41 8.72 20.65 -2.88
N HIS A 42 7.79 21.57 -3.18
CA HIS A 42 7.18 22.42 -2.17
C HIS A 42 6.07 21.73 -1.38
N LEU A 43 5.40 20.74 -1.99
CA LEU A 43 4.35 19.94 -1.35
C LEU A 43 4.95 18.89 -0.39
N ASP A 44 5.99 18.17 -0.83
CA ASP A 44 6.65 17.12 -0.05
C ASP A 44 7.35 17.67 1.21
N VAL A 45 7.96 18.86 1.13
CA VAL A 45 8.65 19.50 2.26
C VAL A 45 7.66 20.05 3.32
N LYS A 46 6.45 20.45 2.92
CA LYS A 46 5.43 20.94 3.85
C LYS A 46 4.66 19.78 4.52
N MET A 47 4.41 18.71 3.76
CA MET A 47 3.78 17.50 4.28
C MET A 47 4.67 16.80 5.31
N SER A 48 5.99 16.79 5.08
CA SER A 48 6.95 16.25 6.06
C SER A 48 7.01 17.04 7.37
N ALA A 49 6.86 18.37 7.35
CA ALA A 49 6.82 19.20 8.56
C ALA A 49 5.53 18.98 9.39
N ILE A 50 4.40 18.80 8.72
CA ILE A 50 3.11 18.47 9.36
C ILE A 50 3.17 17.06 9.95
N ASP A 51 3.72 16.10 9.21
CA ASP A 51 3.90 14.72 9.69
C ASP A 51 4.88 14.68 10.88
N LEU A 52 5.94 15.50 10.90
CA LEU A 52 6.85 15.60 12.05
C LEU A 52 6.15 16.18 13.30
N THR A 53 5.22 17.11 13.12
CA THR A 53 4.43 17.70 14.20
C THR A 53 3.39 16.70 14.73
N LEU A 54 2.73 15.95 13.85
CA LEU A 54 1.79 14.89 14.21
C LEU A 54 2.45 13.69 14.90
N ARG A 55 3.73 13.42 14.60
CA ARG A 55 4.55 12.41 15.30
C ARG A 55 4.87 12.78 16.75
N ALA A 56 4.66 14.04 17.14
CA ALA A 56 4.80 14.51 18.52
C ALA A 56 3.51 14.35 19.34
N ASP A 57 2.35 14.19 18.70
CA ASP A 57 1.09 13.97 19.40
C ASP A 57 1.02 12.55 19.98
N PRO A 58 0.50 12.38 21.22
CA PRO A 58 0.36 11.07 21.81
C PRO A 58 -0.69 10.24 21.03
N PRO A 59 -0.36 9.01 20.63
CA PRO A 59 -1.33 8.13 20.01
C PRO A 59 -2.43 7.75 21.01
N LYS A 60 -3.60 7.38 20.50
CA LYS A 60 -4.78 7.09 21.33
C LYS A 60 -4.86 5.64 21.82
N PHE A 61 -3.87 4.82 21.47
CA PHE A 61 -3.82 3.41 21.85
C PHE A 61 -2.72 3.12 22.87
N ASP A 62 -2.96 2.09 23.67
CA ASP A 62 -1.97 1.52 24.57
C ASP A 62 -1.04 0.57 23.81
N LEU A 63 0.27 0.76 23.96
CA LEU A 63 1.29 0.02 23.22
C LEU A 63 1.27 -1.48 23.53
N GLU A 64 1.07 -1.87 24.79
CA GLU A 64 1.10 -3.28 25.20
C GLU A 64 -0.13 -4.01 24.65
N LEU A 65 -1.32 -3.42 24.81
CA LEU A 65 -2.57 -3.99 24.29
C LEU A 65 -2.56 -4.05 22.77
N TYR A 66 -1.97 -3.06 22.11
CA TYR A 66 -1.84 -3.05 20.65
C TYR A 66 -0.99 -4.24 20.17
N ILE A 67 0.18 -4.45 20.78
CA ILE A 67 1.14 -5.47 20.34
C ILE A 67 0.69 -6.90 20.66
N GLN A 68 -0.15 -7.09 21.69
CA GLN A 68 -0.74 -8.41 22.02
C GLN A 68 -1.60 -8.99 20.89
N ASN A 69 -2.12 -8.15 19.98
CA ASN A 69 -2.93 -8.59 18.85
C ASN A 69 -2.13 -9.27 17.74
N TYR A 70 -0.80 -9.18 17.78
CA TYR A 70 0.09 -9.67 16.72
C TYR A 70 0.97 -10.82 17.20
N LYS A 71 1.46 -11.63 16.27
CA LYS A 71 2.37 -12.74 16.54
C LYS A 71 3.53 -12.78 15.55
N GLY A 72 4.63 -13.40 15.98
CA GLY A 72 5.80 -13.63 15.13
C GLY A 72 6.54 -12.35 14.77
N ARG A 73 7.10 -12.30 13.55
CA ARG A 73 8.05 -11.27 13.11
C ARG A 73 7.43 -9.86 13.04
N THR A 74 6.13 -9.75 12.79
CA THR A 74 5.44 -8.45 12.69
C THR A 74 5.36 -7.70 14.02
N ARG A 75 5.40 -8.38 15.17
CA ARG A 75 5.45 -7.71 16.48
C ARG A 75 6.66 -6.80 16.60
N PHE A 76 7.84 -7.32 16.25
CA PHE A 76 9.07 -6.55 16.24
C PHE A 76 8.98 -5.41 15.24
N ASP A 77 8.55 -5.68 14.00
CA ASP A 77 8.49 -4.65 12.96
C ASP A 77 7.55 -3.49 13.36
N ARG A 78 6.44 -3.78 14.06
CA ARG A 78 5.50 -2.77 14.56
C ARG A 78 6.13 -1.95 15.69
N LEU A 79 6.72 -2.62 16.68
CA LEU A 79 7.41 -1.96 17.79
C LEU A 79 8.56 -1.07 17.31
N PHE A 80 9.38 -1.59 16.40
CA PHE A 80 10.52 -0.88 15.84
C PHE A 80 10.08 0.35 15.05
N LEU A 81 9.00 0.23 14.27
CA LEU A 81 8.43 1.37 13.55
C LEU A 81 7.88 2.43 14.50
N ILE A 82 7.11 2.05 15.51
CA ILE A 82 6.57 2.98 16.51
C ILE A 82 7.73 3.69 17.21
N GLY A 83 8.79 2.96 17.58
CA GLY A 83 10.02 3.49 18.15
C GLY A 83 10.73 4.52 17.27
N ARG A 84 10.71 4.32 15.95
CA ARG A 84 11.34 5.21 14.95
C ARG A 84 10.46 6.36 14.49
N SER A 85 9.16 6.31 14.73
CA SER A 85 8.20 7.29 14.21
C SER A 85 7.52 8.13 15.29
N SER A 86 7.30 7.60 16.50
CA SER A 86 6.58 8.30 17.57
C SER A 86 7.56 8.89 18.58
N VAL A 87 7.48 10.21 18.84
CA VAL A 87 8.26 10.85 19.91
C VAL A 87 7.86 10.34 21.31
N PRO A 88 6.56 10.31 21.70
CA PRO A 88 6.18 9.94 23.06
C PRO A 88 6.41 8.46 23.38
N LEU A 89 6.19 7.56 22.41
CA LEU A 89 6.36 6.11 22.61
C LEU A 89 7.75 5.58 22.24
N CYS A 90 8.68 6.46 21.81
CA CYS A 90 9.98 6.07 21.25
C CYS A 90 10.73 5.07 22.15
N VAL A 91 10.98 5.46 23.40
CA VAL A 91 11.83 4.71 24.33
C VAL A 91 11.16 3.39 24.73
N ASP A 92 9.89 3.43 25.11
CA ASP A 92 9.15 2.25 25.55
C ASP A 92 8.99 1.23 24.42
N ALA A 93 8.71 1.69 23.19
CA ALA A 93 8.60 0.82 22.03
C ALA A 93 9.94 0.20 21.62
N LEU A 94 11.05 0.95 21.70
CA LEU A 94 12.39 0.42 21.43
C LEU A 94 12.84 -0.59 22.51
N LYS A 95 12.57 -0.34 23.79
CA LYS A 95 12.82 -1.30 24.88
C LYS A 95 12.02 -2.60 24.69
N ALA A 96 10.74 -2.48 24.34
CA ALA A 96 9.90 -3.63 24.01
C ALA A 96 10.42 -4.35 22.75
N ALA A 97 10.88 -3.63 21.73
CA ALA A 97 11.47 -4.21 20.51
C ALA A 97 12.74 -5.01 20.82
N ILE A 98 13.63 -4.50 21.68
CA ILE A 98 14.84 -5.21 22.14
C ILE A 98 14.46 -6.48 22.90
N THR A 99 13.47 -6.40 23.79
CA THR A 99 12.98 -7.56 24.54
C THR A 99 12.42 -8.63 23.62
N GLU A 100 11.63 -8.25 22.62
CA GLU A 100 11.11 -9.18 21.60
C GLU A 100 12.23 -9.72 20.69
N ALA A 101 13.24 -8.91 20.33
CA ALA A 101 14.40 -9.37 19.56
C ALA A 101 15.23 -10.41 20.34
N LYS A 102 15.42 -10.21 21.65
CA LYS A 102 16.10 -11.19 22.54
C LYS A 102 15.32 -12.50 22.72
N ARG A 103 13.99 -12.48 22.53
CA ARG A 103 13.16 -13.70 22.48
C ARG A 103 13.29 -14.45 21.15
N GLY A 104 13.68 -13.74 20.09
CA GLY A 104 13.90 -14.30 18.76
C GLY A 104 15.31 -14.84 18.54
N LYS A 105 15.60 -15.20 17.28
CA LYS A 105 16.91 -15.67 16.83
C LYS A 105 17.58 -14.72 15.82
N ASP A 106 16.98 -13.55 15.59
CA ASP A 106 17.40 -12.60 14.58
C ASP A 106 18.39 -11.59 15.17
N ALA A 107 19.68 -11.81 14.88
CA ALA A 107 20.76 -10.97 15.37
C ALA A 107 20.72 -9.55 14.76
N HIS A 108 20.25 -9.41 13.51
CA HIS A 108 20.19 -8.12 12.82
C HIS A 108 19.19 -7.19 13.50
N ARG A 109 17.98 -7.68 13.77
CA ARG A 109 16.92 -6.94 14.46
C ARG A 109 17.34 -6.45 15.84
N TYR A 110 18.04 -7.29 16.61
CA TYR A 110 18.58 -6.88 17.90
C TYR A 110 19.58 -5.74 17.75
N ARG A 111 20.53 -5.84 16.81
CA ARG A 111 21.53 -4.79 16.60
C ARG A 111 20.89 -3.46 16.21
N GLU A 112 19.94 -3.48 15.28
CA GLU A 112 19.24 -2.27 14.84
C GLU A 112 18.43 -1.62 15.97
N ALA A 113 17.70 -2.41 16.76
CA ALA A 113 16.91 -1.88 17.87
C ALA A 113 17.78 -1.23 18.95
N VAL A 114 18.93 -1.85 19.30
CA VAL A 114 19.88 -1.29 20.26
C VAL A 114 20.56 -0.04 19.71
N GLU A 115 20.95 -0.02 18.43
CA GLU A 115 21.50 1.19 17.80
C GLU A 115 20.51 2.36 17.84
N CYS A 116 19.24 2.12 17.49
CA CYS A 116 18.21 3.14 17.55
C CYS A 116 17.99 3.65 18.98
N LEU A 117 17.94 2.75 19.98
CA LEU A 117 17.79 3.14 21.37
C LEU A 117 19.01 3.93 21.87
N ARG A 118 20.22 3.53 21.46
CA ARG A 118 21.47 4.23 21.81
C ARG A 118 21.49 5.67 21.32
N VAL A 119 20.96 5.94 20.13
CA VAL A 119 20.85 7.32 19.60
C VAL A 119 19.71 8.10 20.28
N ALA A 120 18.57 7.45 20.53
CA ALA A 120 17.38 8.10 21.09
C ALA A 120 17.53 8.41 22.59
N ALA A 121 18.03 7.46 23.38
CA ALA A 121 18.18 7.53 24.83
C ALA A 121 19.45 6.79 25.32
N PRO A 122 20.64 7.42 25.20
CA PRO A 122 21.92 6.81 25.59
C PRO A 122 22.05 6.43 27.07
N SER A 123 21.20 6.99 27.94
CA SER A 123 21.24 6.79 29.39
C SER A 123 20.56 5.50 29.85
N GLU A 124 19.84 4.81 28.96
CA GLU A 124 19.12 3.59 29.30
C GLU A 124 20.07 2.38 29.35
N PRO A 125 19.89 1.44 30.29
CA PRO A 125 20.76 0.28 30.42
C PRO A 125 20.67 -0.64 29.19
N GLU A 126 19.51 -0.74 28.55
CA GLU A 126 19.29 -1.53 27.35
C GLU A 126 19.93 -0.94 26.08
N ALA A 127 20.47 0.28 26.14
CA ALA A 127 21.18 0.93 25.03
C ALA A 127 22.60 0.37 24.82
N THR A 128 23.02 -0.61 25.63
CA THR A 128 24.32 -1.27 25.52
C THR A 128 24.23 -2.61 24.79
N PHE A 129 25.22 -2.89 23.94
CA PHE A 129 25.29 -4.16 23.21
C PHE A 129 25.68 -5.31 24.12
N ASP A 130 24.86 -6.35 24.12
CA ASP A 130 25.18 -7.64 24.72
C ASP A 130 25.97 -8.50 23.73
N GLN A 131 27.25 -8.19 23.60
CA GLN A 131 28.15 -8.84 22.63
C GLN A 131 28.27 -10.35 22.87
N ALA A 132 28.32 -10.76 24.14
CA ALA A 132 28.44 -12.17 24.52
C ALA A 132 27.18 -12.97 24.11
N TRP A 133 25.99 -12.40 24.34
CA TRP A 133 24.75 -13.01 23.88
C TRP A 133 24.67 -13.10 22.35
N LEU A 134 25.09 -12.05 21.64
CA LEU A 134 25.08 -12.00 20.18
C LEU A 134 25.98 -13.09 19.56
N GLU A 135 27.22 -13.20 20.04
CA GLU A 135 28.17 -14.21 19.56
C GLU A 135 27.69 -15.63 19.86
N ALA A 136 27.12 -15.86 21.05
CA ALA A 136 26.54 -17.14 21.42
C ALA A 136 25.32 -17.50 20.53
N LEU A 137 24.45 -16.53 20.24
CA LEU A 137 23.29 -16.70 19.36
C LEU A 137 23.72 -17.04 17.93
N GLU A 138 24.69 -16.31 17.37
CA GLU A 138 25.18 -16.56 16.02
C GLU A 138 25.85 -17.93 15.88
N ALA A 139 26.64 -18.33 16.87
CA ALA A 139 27.23 -19.67 16.92
C ALA A 139 26.14 -20.76 16.99
N ALA A 140 25.11 -20.57 17.82
CA ALA A 140 23.99 -21.50 17.93
C ALA A 140 23.17 -21.59 16.63
N ASN A 141 22.91 -20.44 15.99
CA ASN A 141 22.20 -20.36 14.71
C ASN A 141 22.95 -21.06 13.58
N LEU A 142 24.28 -20.92 13.53
CA LEU A 142 25.11 -21.58 12.54
C LEU A 142 25.13 -23.11 12.73
N LEU A 143 25.27 -23.57 13.98
CA LEU A 143 25.25 -24.98 14.33
C LEU A 143 23.91 -25.62 13.93
N GLU A 144 22.79 -24.96 14.26
CA GLU A 144 21.45 -25.45 13.94
C GLU A 144 21.22 -25.49 12.42
N THR A 145 21.65 -24.46 11.69
CA THR A 145 21.59 -24.45 10.21
C THR A 145 22.35 -25.62 9.62
N SER A 146 23.57 -25.90 10.11
CA SER A 146 24.38 -27.03 9.64
C SER A 146 23.75 -28.39 9.97
N ARG A 147 23.09 -28.50 11.13
CA ARG A 147 22.36 -29.71 11.55
C ARG A 147 21.21 -29.99 10.59
N LEU A 148 20.33 -29.02 10.37
CA LEU A 148 19.17 -29.14 9.49
C LEU A 148 19.56 -29.44 8.03
N LEU A 149 20.65 -28.84 7.53
CA LEU A 149 21.18 -29.15 6.20
C LEU A 149 21.67 -30.60 6.10
N THR A 150 22.29 -31.13 7.14
CA THR A 150 22.78 -32.51 7.20
C THR A 150 21.60 -33.49 7.22
N GLU A 151 20.58 -33.22 8.05
CA GLU A 151 19.35 -34.01 8.11
C GLU A 151 18.61 -34.01 6.77
N LEU A 152 18.45 -32.84 6.14
CA LEU A 152 17.84 -32.70 4.82
C LEU A 152 18.57 -33.53 3.76
N LYS A 153 19.91 -33.55 3.79
CA LYS A 153 20.72 -34.37 2.89
C LYS A 153 20.45 -35.86 3.11
N GLY A 154 20.31 -36.29 4.36
CA GLY A 154 19.89 -37.65 4.71
C GLY A 154 18.53 -38.01 4.12
N TYR A 155 17.53 -37.14 4.30
CA TYR A 155 16.18 -37.36 3.75
C TYR A 155 16.16 -37.44 2.22
N LYS A 156 16.97 -36.61 1.54
CA LYS A 156 17.13 -36.64 0.09
C LYS A 156 17.75 -37.95 -0.40
N ASN A 157 18.75 -38.47 0.32
CA ASN A 157 19.35 -39.77 -0.02
C ASN A 157 18.37 -40.94 0.15
N ASN A 158 17.47 -40.83 1.13
CA ASN A 158 16.45 -41.84 1.39
C ASN A 158 15.23 -41.75 0.45
N LEU A 159 15.11 -40.69 -0.34
CA LEU A 159 14.05 -40.46 -1.34
C LEU A 159 12.61 -40.48 -0.77
N ILE A 160 12.44 -40.11 0.50
CA ILE A 160 11.12 -40.02 1.15
C ILE A 160 10.58 -38.60 0.99
N LYS A 161 9.59 -38.42 0.08
CA LYS A 161 9.01 -37.10 -0.25
C LYS A 161 8.54 -36.31 0.96
N GLU A 162 7.78 -36.94 1.87
CA GLU A 162 7.27 -36.24 3.06
C GLU A 162 8.38 -35.78 4.00
N SER A 163 9.42 -36.60 4.20
CA SER A 163 10.59 -36.21 5.01
C SER A 163 11.38 -35.08 4.36
N ILE A 164 11.53 -35.08 3.03
CA ILE A 164 12.16 -33.98 2.30
C ILE A 164 11.32 -32.70 2.42
N ARG A 165 9.98 -32.80 2.35
CA ARG A 165 9.06 -31.67 2.52
C ARG A 165 9.18 -31.07 3.92
N MET A 166 9.05 -31.89 4.98
CA MET A 166 9.17 -31.45 6.37
C MET A 166 10.57 -30.88 6.67
N GLY A 167 11.63 -31.52 6.18
CA GLY A 167 12.99 -31.01 6.37
C GLY A 167 13.22 -29.65 5.71
N ASN A 168 12.66 -29.41 4.51
CA ASN A 168 12.69 -28.07 3.90
C ASN A 168 11.81 -27.08 4.68
N GLU A 169 10.68 -27.52 5.24
CA GLU A 169 9.81 -26.67 6.08
C GLU A 169 10.55 -26.18 7.33
N ASP A 170 11.22 -27.08 8.04
CA ASP A 170 11.95 -26.78 9.27
C ASP A 170 13.17 -25.90 8.99
N LEU A 171 13.92 -26.20 7.92
CA LEU A 171 14.99 -25.33 7.46
C LEU A 171 14.48 -23.94 7.06
N GLY A 172 13.35 -23.86 6.35
CA GLY A 172 12.73 -22.59 5.97
C GLY A 172 12.29 -21.78 7.19
N LYS A 173 11.65 -22.41 8.18
CA LYS A 173 11.24 -21.76 9.45
C LYS A 173 12.44 -21.25 10.23
N HIS A 174 13.53 -22.02 10.28
CA HIS A 174 14.77 -21.62 10.94
C HIS A 174 15.41 -20.41 10.24
N LEU A 175 15.56 -20.45 8.91
CA LEU A 175 16.09 -19.33 8.12
C LEU A 175 15.23 -18.07 8.26
N GLU A 176 13.89 -18.21 8.24
CA GLU A 176 12.97 -17.10 8.50
C GLU A 176 13.15 -16.54 9.92
N SER A 177 13.38 -17.40 10.92
CA SER A 177 13.59 -16.96 12.32
C SER A 177 14.90 -16.22 12.54
N ILE A 178 15.95 -16.53 11.76
CA ILE A 178 17.24 -15.84 11.78
C ILE A 178 17.17 -14.50 11.00
N GLY A 179 16.23 -14.38 10.07
CA GLY A 179 16.07 -13.20 9.24
C GLY A 179 16.63 -13.32 7.82
N ASP A 180 17.11 -14.50 7.41
CA ASP A 180 17.48 -14.75 6.02
C ASP A 180 16.24 -15.07 5.17
N LEU A 181 15.51 -14.00 4.82
CA LEU A 181 14.24 -14.10 4.12
C LEU A 181 14.40 -14.61 2.68
N ASN A 182 15.54 -14.35 2.03
CA ASN A 182 15.79 -14.80 0.66
C ASN A 182 16.00 -16.32 0.65
N ALA A 183 16.89 -16.84 1.51
CA ALA A 183 17.11 -18.27 1.61
C ALA A 183 15.87 -19.03 2.11
N ALA A 184 15.08 -18.42 3.00
CA ALA A 184 13.79 -18.97 3.43
C ALA A 184 12.81 -19.11 2.26
N ALA A 185 12.64 -18.08 1.43
CA ALA A 185 11.75 -18.12 0.27
C ALA A 185 12.16 -19.20 -0.75
N GLU A 186 13.45 -19.36 -1.00
CA GLU A 186 13.97 -20.43 -1.87
C GLU A 186 13.71 -21.81 -1.28
N THR A 187 13.91 -21.98 0.03
CA THR A 187 13.71 -23.26 0.71
C THR A 187 12.24 -23.67 0.72
N TYR A 188 11.33 -22.72 0.99
CA TYR A 188 9.89 -22.96 0.88
C TYR A 188 9.47 -23.27 -0.56
N SER A 189 10.10 -22.66 -1.56
CA SER A 189 9.82 -22.97 -2.97
C SER A 189 10.24 -24.39 -3.35
N LYS A 190 11.32 -24.91 -2.75
CA LYS A 190 11.79 -26.30 -2.93
C LYS A 190 10.83 -27.34 -2.36
N MET A 191 9.89 -26.97 -1.48
CA MET A 191 8.86 -27.89 -0.96
C MET A 191 7.80 -28.26 -2.00
N ARG A 192 7.54 -27.38 -2.99
CA ARG A 192 6.45 -27.54 -3.98
C ARG A 192 6.39 -28.91 -4.68
N PRO A 193 7.48 -29.48 -5.21
CA PRO A 193 7.43 -30.79 -5.89
C PRO A 193 7.08 -31.96 -4.96
N ASP A 194 7.29 -31.82 -3.66
CA ASP A 194 7.08 -32.89 -2.67
C ASP A 194 5.71 -32.79 -1.97
N VAL A 195 4.87 -31.82 -2.36
CA VAL A 195 3.50 -31.66 -1.86
C VAL A 195 2.60 -32.74 -2.45
N SER A 196 1.89 -33.47 -1.58
CA SER A 196 0.97 -34.54 -2.00
C SER A 196 -0.50 -34.22 -1.72
N THR A 197 -0.79 -33.37 -0.73
CA THR A 197 -2.17 -33.02 -0.33
C THR A 197 -2.49 -31.54 -0.59
N PRO A 198 -3.76 -31.18 -0.83
CA PRO A 198 -4.20 -29.79 -0.99
C PRO A 198 -3.90 -28.92 0.24
N LYS A 199 -4.05 -29.47 1.46
CA LYS A 199 -3.65 -28.78 2.70
C LYS A 199 -2.18 -28.37 2.70
N GLN A 200 -1.29 -29.31 2.38
CA GLN A 200 0.15 -29.04 2.28
C GLN A 200 0.45 -27.99 1.20
N PHE A 201 -0.29 -27.97 0.09
CA PHE A 201 -0.15 -26.94 -0.95
C PHE A 201 -0.51 -25.55 -0.40
N LEU A 202 -1.62 -25.45 0.33
CA LEU A 202 -2.05 -24.20 0.96
C LEU A 202 -1.07 -23.75 2.05
N ASP A 203 -0.52 -24.66 2.84
CA ASP A 203 0.45 -24.31 3.90
C ASP A 203 1.78 -23.80 3.32
N VAL A 204 2.29 -24.44 2.26
CA VAL A 204 3.45 -23.90 1.49
C VAL A 204 3.13 -22.53 0.91
N GLY A 205 1.91 -22.36 0.39
CA GLY A 205 1.42 -21.07 -0.10
C GLY A 205 1.44 -19.98 0.97
N LYS A 206 0.97 -20.29 2.19
CA LYS A 206 0.98 -19.36 3.34
C LYS A 206 2.40 -18.96 3.72
N HIS A 207 3.34 -19.90 3.78
CA HIS A 207 4.75 -19.60 4.06
C HIS A 207 5.36 -18.64 3.02
N LEU A 208 5.14 -18.90 1.74
CA LEU A 208 5.63 -18.03 0.66
C LEU A 208 4.99 -16.63 0.72
N VAL A 209 3.69 -16.54 0.94
CA VAL A 209 2.97 -15.25 1.11
C VAL A 209 3.56 -14.47 2.29
N ARG A 210 3.76 -15.12 3.43
CA ARG A 210 4.30 -14.50 4.64
C ARG A 210 5.71 -13.94 4.41
N VAL A 211 6.61 -14.73 3.84
CA VAL A 211 7.98 -14.27 3.55
C VAL A 211 7.99 -13.16 2.50
N SER A 212 7.15 -13.23 1.47
CA SER A 212 7.03 -12.16 0.47
C SER A 212 6.48 -10.86 1.07
N ILE A 213 5.54 -10.92 2.03
CA ILE A 213 5.07 -9.74 2.77
C ILE A 213 6.20 -9.13 3.60
N GLN A 214 6.99 -9.96 4.29
CA GLN A 214 8.14 -9.49 5.08
C GLN A 214 9.22 -8.83 4.19
N ARG A 215 9.42 -9.33 2.97
CA ARG A 215 10.31 -8.73 1.95
C ARG A 215 9.70 -7.51 1.26
N ARG A 216 8.43 -7.17 1.54
CA ARG A 216 7.64 -6.11 0.89
C ARG A 216 7.53 -6.26 -0.64
N GLU A 217 7.56 -7.50 -1.13
CA GLU A 217 7.46 -7.82 -2.56
C GLU A 217 6.01 -8.09 -2.96
N TRP A 218 5.20 -7.04 -3.04
CA TRP A 218 3.75 -7.14 -3.24
C TRP A 218 3.34 -7.87 -4.52
N GLY A 219 4.12 -7.76 -5.59
CA GLY A 219 3.86 -8.47 -6.85
C GLY A 219 3.96 -9.99 -6.70
N MET A 220 4.94 -10.47 -5.92
CA MET A 220 5.08 -11.90 -5.63
C MET A 220 3.96 -12.40 -4.72
N VAL A 221 3.53 -11.59 -3.75
CA VAL A 221 2.38 -11.92 -2.89
C VAL A 221 1.14 -12.19 -3.76
N SER A 222 0.79 -11.27 -4.67
CA SER A 222 -0.35 -11.46 -5.58
C SER A 222 -0.19 -12.72 -6.44
N ALA A 223 1.01 -12.99 -6.96
CA ALA A 223 1.27 -14.18 -7.76
C ALA A 223 1.11 -15.49 -6.97
N HIS A 224 1.51 -15.51 -5.70
CA HIS A 224 1.34 -16.67 -4.81
C HIS A 224 -0.14 -16.85 -4.43
N LEU A 225 -0.85 -15.78 -4.11
CA LEU A 225 -2.27 -15.82 -3.77
C LEU A 225 -3.14 -16.30 -4.93
N SER A 226 -2.87 -15.85 -6.17
CA SER A 226 -3.60 -16.34 -7.36
C SER A 226 -3.41 -17.84 -7.59
N LYS A 227 -2.21 -18.38 -7.28
CA LYS A 227 -1.94 -19.82 -7.35
C LYS A 227 -2.67 -20.61 -6.25
N MET A 228 -2.83 -20.02 -5.07
CA MET A 228 -3.59 -20.64 -3.97
C MET A 228 -5.10 -20.62 -4.23
N GLY A 229 -5.63 -19.52 -4.78
CA GLY A 229 -7.06 -19.38 -5.10
C GLY A 229 -7.52 -20.19 -6.32
N GLY A 230 -6.59 -20.65 -7.16
CA GLY A 230 -6.90 -21.54 -8.30
C GLY A 230 -6.97 -23.03 -7.94
N ALA A 231 -6.72 -23.41 -6.68
CA ALA A 231 -6.78 -24.80 -6.24
C ALA A 231 -8.25 -25.28 -6.20
N GLN A 232 -8.59 -26.31 -6.97
CA GLN A 232 -9.98 -26.73 -7.26
C GLN A 232 -10.74 -27.42 -6.10
N HIS A 233 -10.48 -27.06 -4.84
CA HIS A 233 -10.93 -27.81 -3.66
C HIS A 233 -11.84 -26.96 -2.77
N ALA A 234 -13.14 -26.97 -3.07
CA ALA A 234 -14.15 -26.04 -2.57
C ALA A 234 -14.40 -26.04 -1.04
N GLU A 235 -14.05 -27.10 -0.30
CA GLU A 235 -14.27 -27.17 1.16
C GLU A 235 -13.13 -26.54 1.97
N GLU A 236 -11.88 -26.89 1.68
CA GLU A 236 -10.70 -26.32 2.35
C GLU A 236 -10.50 -24.86 1.96
N GLU A 237 -10.88 -24.51 0.73
CA GLU A 237 -10.88 -23.16 0.21
C GLU A 237 -11.70 -22.21 1.11
N LYS A 238 -12.91 -22.59 1.55
CA LYS A 238 -13.76 -21.74 2.42
C LYS A 238 -13.06 -21.34 3.72
N THR A 239 -12.21 -22.20 4.27
CA THR A 239 -11.47 -21.93 5.52
C THR A 239 -10.22 -21.08 5.32
N VAL A 240 -9.70 -20.99 4.10
CA VAL A 240 -8.48 -20.22 3.79
C VAL A 240 -8.80 -18.94 3.03
N GLN A 241 -9.99 -18.85 2.42
CA GLN A 241 -10.49 -17.71 1.67
C GLN A 241 -10.34 -16.37 2.41
N PRO A 242 -10.75 -16.21 3.68
CA PRO A 242 -10.58 -14.93 4.37
C PRO A 242 -9.11 -14.54 4.56
N TYR A 243 -8.23 -15.51 4.83
CA TYR A 243 -6.78 -15.25 4.86
C TYR A 243 -6.27 -14.78 3.50
N LEU A 244 -6.71 -15.42 2.41
CA LEU A 244 -6.35 -15.00 1.04
C LEU A 244 -6.82 -13.59 0.74
N LYS A 245 -8.05 -13.24 1.12
CA LYS A 245 -8.63 -11.91 0.92
C LYS A 245 -7.89 -10.83 1.71
N ILE A 246 -7.54 -11.09 2.97
CA ILE A 246 -6.77 -10.16 3.81
C ILE A 246 -5.37 -9.95 3.23
N ALA A 247 -4.66 -11.04 2.90
CA ALA A 247 -3.33 -10.95 2.30
C ALA A 247 -3.35 -10.25 0.92
N GLN A 248 -4.40 -10.50 0.12
CA GLN A 248 -4.60 -9.82 -1.15
C GLN A 248 -4.83 -8.32 -0.96
N GLY A 249 -5.66 -7.93 0.02
CA GLY A 249 -5.91 -6.53 0.36
C GLY A 249 -4.63 -5.80 0.74
N ILE A 250 -3.75 -6.42 1.54
CA ILE A 250 -2.46 -5.85 1.94
C ILE A 250 -1.51 -5.73 0.75
N ALA A 251 -1.45 -6.74 -0.12
CA ALA A 251 -0.63 -6.68 -1.33
C ALA A 251 -1.09 -5.57 -2.29
N LEU A 252 -2.40 -5.40 -2.46
CA LEU A 252 -2.97 -4.34 -3.29
C LEU A 252 -2.77 -2.95 -2.67
N LEU A 253 -2.85 -2.83 -1.35
CA LEU A 253 -2.51 -1.61 -0.62
C LEU A 253 -1.06 -1.19 -0.91
N GLY A 254 -0.11 -2.13 -0.80
CA GLY A 254 1.29 -1.88 -1.12
C GLY A 254 1.58 -1.53 -2.59
N GLN A 255 0.63 -1.79 -3.50
CA GLN A 255 0.67 -1.42 -4.93
C GLN A 255 -0.11 -0.13 -5.24
N ASP A 256 -0.56 0.62 -4.22
CA ASP A 256 -1.37 1.83 -4.37
C ASP A 256 -2.75 1.61 -5.05
N ARG A 257 -3.23 0.36 -5.12
CA ARG A 257 -4.53 -0.01 -5.70
C ARG A 257 -5.64 0.02 -4.66
N PHE A 258 -5.98 1.21 -4.18
CA PHE A 258 -6.88 1.39 -3.03
C PHE A 258 -8.29 0.80 -3.22
N ARG A 259 -8.89 0.95 -4.41
CA ARG A 259 -10.25 0.45 -4.68
C ARG A 259 -10.34 -1.08 -4.62
N ASP A 260 -9.39 -1.76 -5.26
CA ASP A 260 -9.35 -3.22 -5.28
C ASP A 260 -9.00 -3.76 -3.89
N ALA A 261 -8.08 -3.11 -3.18
CA ALA A 261 -7.74 -3.45 -1.79
C ALA A 261 -8.97 -3.35 -0.87
N ALA A 262 -9.76 -2.27 -0.99
CA ALA A 262 -10.99 -2.11 -0.23
C ALA A 262 -11.99 -3.26 -0.49
N LEU A 263 -12.20 -3.63 -1.74
CA LEU A 263 -13.09 -4.75 -2.10
C LEU A 263 -12.59 -6.09 -1.53
N SER A 264 -11.27 -6.33 -1.56
CA SER A 264 -10.66 -7.51 -0.94
C SER A 264 -10.89 -7.55 0.58
N PHE A 265 -10.70 -6.44 1.30
CA PHE A 265 -10.97 -6.40 2.75
C PHE A 265 -12.46 -6.53 3.10
N LEU A 266 -13.35 -5.90 2.33
CA LEU A 266 -14.80 -5.98 2.56
C LEU A 266 -15.40 -7.35 2.25
N SER A 267 -14.73 -8.16 1.43
CA SER A 267 -15.11 -9.55 1.12
C SER A 267 -14.47 -10.58 2.04
N ALA A 268 -13.67 -10.15 3.02
CA ALA A 268 -13.13 -11.05 4.04
C ALA A 268 -14.22 -11.43 5.05
N ASP A 269 -14.38 -12.72 5.31
CA ASP A 269 -15.32 -13.23 6.31
C ASP A 269 -14.74 -13.10 7.74
N SER A 270 -15.61 -12.74 8.69
CA SER A 270 -15.28 -12.59 10.12
C SER A 270 -15.34 -13.92 10.90
N SER A 271 -15.78 -15.01 10.27
CA SER A 271 -15.95 -16.33 10.89
C SER A 271 -14.65 -17.03 11.34
N ILE A 272 -13.48 -16.55 10.91
CA ILE A 272 -12.19 -17.19 11.20
C ILE A 272 -11.52 -16.62 12.45
N ALA A 273 -10.97 -17.53 13.27
CA ALA A 273 -10.19 -17.20 14.45
C ALA A 273 -9.02 -16.24 14.12
N ALA A 274 -8.87 -15.19 14.91
CA ALA A 274 -7.82 -14.17 14.76
C ALA A 274 -6.39 -14.77 14.73
N SER A 275 -6.19 -15.95 15.31
CA SER A 275 -4.91 -16.67 15.30
C SER A 275 -4.38 -16.96 13.89
N THR A 276 -5.26 -17.15 12.90
CA THR A 276 -4.87 -17.58 11.54
C THR A 276 -4.16 -16.48 10.74
N TYR A 277 -4.43 -15.21 11.04
CA TYR A 277 -3.83 -14.06 10.35
C TYR A 277 -3.09 -13.08 11.28
N SER A 278 -3.02 -13.38 12.58
CA SER A 278 -2.27 -12.59 13.59
C SER A 278 -0.79 -12.39 13.27
N GLU A 279 -0.21 -13.20 12.37
CA GLU A 279 1.15 -13.01 11.87
C GLU A 279 1.27 -11.86 10.86
N ILE A 280 0.16 -11.45 10.22
CA ILE A 280 0.13 -10.44 9.14
C ILE A 280 -0.62 -9.18 9.57
N ALA A 281 -1.81 -9.32 10.17
CA ALA A 281 -2.71 -8.22 10.52
C ALA A 281 -3.61 -8.57 11.72
N SER A 282 -4.22 -7.55 12.33
CA SER A 282 -5.23 -7.70 13.38
C SER A 282 -6.66 -7.49 12.83
N GLN A 283 -7.68 -7.84 13.62
CA GLN A 283 -9.08 -7.52 13.28
C GLN A 283 -9.32 -6.01 13.17
N ASN A 284 -8.67 -5.23 14.04
CA ASN A 284 -8.74 -3.77 13.99
C ASN A 284 -8.12 -3.23 12.70
N ASP A 285 -6.98 -3.78 12.26
CA ASP A 285 -6.31 -3.38 11.01
C ASP A 285 -7.22 -3.60 9.80
N ILE A 286 -7.91 -4.74 9.74
CA ILE A 286 -8.83 -5.06 8.64
C ILE A 286 -9.97 -4.03 8.59
N ALA A 287 -10.51 -3.64 9.76
CA ALA A 287 -11.54 -2.62 9.86
C ALA A 287 -11.05 -1.25 9.41
N VAL A 288 -9.84 -0.85 9.85
CA VAL A 288 -9.22 0.43 9.50
C VAL A 288 -8.85 0.49 8.02
N TYR A 289 -8.13 -0.50 7.49
CA TYR A 289 -7.73 -0.53 6.08
C TYR A 289 -8.97 -0.61 5.18
N GLY A 290 -9.88 -1.55 5.45
CA GLY A 290 -11.10 -1.70 4.67
C GLY A 290 -11.95 -0.42 4.67
N GLY A 291 -12.13 0.20 5.84
CA GLY A 291 -12.95 1.41 5.97
C GLY A 291 -12.31 2.66 5.37
N LEU A 292 -11.02 2.91 5.59
CA LEU A 292 -10.31 4.07 5.02
C LEU A 292 -10.20 3.97 3.50
N LEU A 293 -9.82 2.80 2.98
CA LEU A 293 -9.69 2.58 1.54
C LEU A 293 -11.04 2.63 0.84
N ALA A 294 -12.10 2.09 1.45
CA ALA A 294 -13.46 2.25 0.95
C ALA A 294 -13.87 3.73 0.95
N LEU A 295 -13.62 4.46 2.04
CA LEU A 295 -13.96 5.88 2.13
C LEU A 295 -13.24 6.73 1.08
N ALA A 296 -11.99 6.41 0.75
CA ALA A 296 -11.25 7.05 -0.34
C ALA A 296 -11.86 6.72 -1.71
N SER A 297 -12.12 5.45 -1.99
CA SER A 297 -12.37 4.95 -3.36
C SER A 297 -13.83 4.70 -3.79
N MET A 298 -14.79 4.55 -2.86
CA MET A 298 -16.16 4.10 -3.14
C MET A 298 -17.22 5.19 -3.01
N ASP A 299 -18.20 5.24 -3.89
CA ASP A 299 -19.24 6.27 -3.84
C ASP A 299 -20.18 6.12 -2.63
N ARG A 300 -21.00 7.14 -2.37
CA ARG A 300 -21.95 7.17 -1.24
C ARG A 300 -22.85 5.93 -1.18
N ASN A 301 -23.35 5.47 -2.33
CA ASN A 301 -24.22 4.28 -2.42
C ASN A 301 -23.45 2.98 -2.18
N GLU A 302 -22.21 2.91 -2.67
CA GLU A 302 -21.34 1.76 -2.43
C GLU A 302 -20.93 1.68 -0.96
N LEU A 303 -20.64 2.80 -0.31
CA LEU A 303 -20.33 2.84 1.13
C LEU A 303 -21.52 2.35 1.98
N GLN A 304 -22.74 2.77 1.65
CA GLN A 304 -23.93 2.29 2.35
C GLN A 304 -24.07 0.75 2.19
N SER A 305 -24.11 0.29 0.94
CA SER A 305 -24.37 -1.13 0.64
C SER A 305 -23.24 -2.08 1.04
N LYS A 306 -21.98 -1.73 0.74
CA LYS A 306 -20.82 -2.64 0.91
C LYS A 306 -20.14 -2.52 2.27
N VAL A 307 -20.29 -1.40 2.99
CA VAL A 307 -19.62 -1.14 4.27
C VAL A 307 -20.59 -1.16 5.45
N LEU A 308 -21.68 -0.39 5.39
CA LEU A 308 -22.61 -0.24 6.52
C LEU A 308 -23.64 -1.37 6.62
N ASP A 309 -24.14 -1.83 5.47
CA ASP A 309 -25.17 -2.89 5.38
C ASP A 309 -24.55 -4.30 5.31
N ASN A 310 -23.23 -4.40 5.09
CA ASN A 310 -22.52 -5.68 5.07
C ASN A 310 -22.37 -6.25 6.49
N SER A 311 -23.07 -7.35 6.76
CA SER A 311 -23.08 -8.00 8.07
C SER A 311 -21.72 -8.56 8.49
N GLN A 312 -20.92 -9.08 7.54
CA GLN A 312 -19.60 -9.63 7.83
C GLN A 312 -18.62 -8.54 8.22
N PHE A 313 -18.61 -7.44 7.47
CA PHE A 313 -17.71 -6.32 7.73
C PHE A 313 -18.10 -5.52 8.98
N ARG A 314 -19.39 -5.53 9.33
CA ARG A 314 -19.89 -4.87 10.53
C ARG A 314 -19.24 -5.40 11.81
N THR A 315 -18.97 -6.71 11.89
CA THR A 315 -18.24 -7.33 13.02
C THR A 315 -16.83 -6.76 13.17
N PHE A 316 -16.12 -6.52 12.06
CA PHE A 316 -14.81 -5.86 12.10
C PHE A 316 -14.93 -4.39 12.52
N LEU A 317 -15.95 -3.67 12.04
CA LEU A 317 -16.20 -2.27 12.40
C LEU A 317 -16.56 -2.05 13.89
N GLU A 318 -16.97 -3.09 14.62
CA GLU A 318 -17.15 -3.01 16.08
C GLU A 318 -15.83 -2.80 16.82
N GLN A 319 -14.72 -3.31 16.27
CA GLN A 319 -13.37 -3.07 16.81
C GLN A 319 -12.89 -1.63 16.54
N ALA A 320 -13.35 -1.01 15.45
CA ALA A 320 -12.98 0.34 15.03
C ALA A 320 -14.21 1.28 14.91
N PRO A 321 -14.88 1.63 16.03
CA PRO A 321 -16.11 2.43 15.99
C PRO A 321 -15.91 3.83 15.40
N HIS A 322 -14.69 4.37 15.46
CA HIS A 322 -14.35 5.67 14.90
C HIS A 322 -14.45 5.67 13.36
N ILE A 323 -14.01 4.60 12.68
CA ILE A 323 -14.16 4.43 11.23
C ILE A 323 -15.62 4.33 10.83
N ARG A 324 -16.40 3.52 11.56
CA ARG A 324 -17.84 3.40 11.32
C ARG A 324 -18.55 4.75 11.45
N ARG A 325 -18.18 5.54 12.46
CA ARG A 325 -18.69 6.91 12.64
C ARG A 325 -18.31 7.80 11.47
N ALA A 326 -17.06 7.79 11.01
CA ALA A 326 -16.59 8.58 9.88
C ALA A 326 -17.36 8.25 8.58
N VAL A 327 -17.49 6.97 8.24
CA VAL A 327 -18.27 6.52 7.07
C VAL A 327 -19.74 6.95 7.18
N THR A 328 -20.34 6.83 8.36
CA THR A 328 -21.72 7.28 8.61
C THR A 328 -21.86 8.80 8.43
N GLN A 329 -20.90 9.60 8.92
CA GLN A 329 -20.93 11.05 8.73
C GLN A 329 -20.83 11.43 7.25
N PHE A 330 -19.96 10.75 6.49
CA PHE A 330 -19.84 10.94 5.04
C PHE A 330 -21.16 10.62 4.32
N VAL A 331 -21.77 9.47 4.62
CA VAL A 331 -23.07 9.10 4.03
C VAL A 331 -24.21 10.02 4.47
N SER A 332 -24.13 10.66 5.63
CA SER A 332 -25.10 11.66 6.06
C SER A 332 -24.89 13.06 5.46
N GLY A 333 -23.80 13.29 4.72
CA GLY A 333 -23.44 14.59 4.13
C GLY A 333 -22.74 15.56 5.09
N ARG A 334 -22.32 15.09 6.27
CA ARG A 334 -21.60 15.89 7.28
C ARG A 334 -20.09 15.73 7.11
N TYR A 335 -19.54 16.31 6.03
CA TYR A 335 -18.16 16.07 5.61
C TYR A 335 -17.10 16.66 6.57
N SER A 336 -17.37 17.83 7.16
CA SER A 336 -16.45 18.45 8.15
C SER A 336 -16.24 17.55 9.37
N ALA A 337 -17.33 16.97 9.89
CA ALA A 337 -17.28 16.01 11.00
C ALA A 337 -16.55 14.71 10.63
N CYS A 338 -16.68 14.24 9.38
CA CYS A 338 -15.95 13.08 8.88
C CYS A 338 -14.43 13.35 8.91
N ILE A 339 -13.98 14.46 8.32
CA ILE A 339 -12.56 14.83 8.27
C ILE A 339 -12.01 15.06 9.67
N ALA A 340 -12.76 15.72 10.56
CA ALA A 340 -12.33 15.96 11.95
C ALA A 340 -12.13 14.66 12.73
N ILE A 341 -12.99 13.66 12.52
CA ILE A 341 -12.81 12.33 13.12
C ILE A 341 -11.51 11.71 12.60
N LEU A 342 -11.30 11.69 11.28
CA LEU A 342 -10.12 11.11 10.67
C LEU A 342 -8.83 11.78 11.15
N GLU A 343 -8.75 13.11 11.12
CA GLU A 343 -7.57 13.85 11.57
C GLU A 343 -7.24 13.58 13.04
N SER A 344 -8.26 13.37 13.88
CA SER A 344 -8.02 13.01 15.28
C SER A 344 -7.34 11.64 15.47
N TYR A 345 -7.38 10.75 14.48
CA TYR A 345 -6.73 9.43 14.49
C TYR A 345 -5.55 9.36 13.51
N ARG A 346 -5.21 10.46 12.83
CA ARG A 346 -4.07 10.52 11.91
C ARG A 346 -2.74 10.10 12.56
N PRO A 347 -2.42 10.52 13.81
CA PRO A 347 -1.20 10.05 14.47
C PRO A 347 -1.13 8.52 14.57
N ASP A 348 -2.25 7.85 14.87
CA ASP A 348 -2.29 6.39 14.99
C ASP A 348 -2.01 5.70 13.65
N TYR A 349 -2.54 6.25 12.55
CA TYR A 349 -2.35 5.69 11.21
C TYR A 349 -0.93 5.90 10.66
N LEU A 350 -0.23 6.94 11.11
CA LEU A 350 1.18 7.17 10.76
C LEU A 350 2.12 6.17 11.45
N LEU A 351 1.66 5.48 12.49
CA LEU A 351 2.43 4.47 13.22
C LEU A 351 2.21 3.04 12.71
N ASP A 352 1.44 2.86 11.63
CA ASP A 352 1.16 1.55 11.05
C ASP A 352 2.12 1.16 9.93
N ILE A 353 2.55 -0.11 9.91
CA ILE A 353 3.54 -0.67 8.95
C ILE A 353 3.13 -0.51 7.49
N TYR A 354 1.86 -0.75 7.19
CA TYR A 354 1.37 -0.78 5.81
C TYR A 354 0.79 0.58 5.44
N LEU A 355 0.10 1.24 6.36
CA LEU A 355 -0.65 2.46 6.05
C LEU A 355 0.23 3.71 5.98
N GLN A 356 1.31 3.81 6.76
CA GLN A 356 2.12 5.03 6.92
C GLN A 356 2.48 5.70 5.58
N LYS A 357 2.96 4.93 4.59
CA LYS A 357 3.33 5.45 3.26
C LYS A 357 2.13 6.02 2.49
N HIS A 358 0.94 5.48 2.70
CA HIS A 358 -0.26 5.80 1.93
C HIS A 358 -1.18 6.81 2.63
N VAL A 359 -0.94 7.15 3.92
CA VAL A 359 -1.80 8.07 4.69
C VAL A 359 -2.03 9.38 3.95
N ALA A 360 -0.97 10.04 3.48
CA ALA A 360 -1.09 11.32 2.77
C ALA A 360 -1.97 11.22 1.52
N ALA A 361 -1.76 10.20 0.69
CA ALA A 361 -2.54 9.97 -0.53
C ALA A 361 -4.01 9.64 -0.23
N ILE A 362 -4.27 8.80 0.77
CA ILE A 362 -5.62 8.40 1.18
C ILE A 362 -6.38 9.64 1.72
N TYR A 363 -5.74 10.44 2.57
CA TYR A 363 -6.35 11.64 3.14
C TYR A 363 -6.65 12.69 2.08
N PHE A 364 -5.73 12.90 1.14
CA PHE A 364 -5.95 13.78 -0.01
C PHE A 364 -7.15 13.34 -0.86
N GLN A 365 -7.28 12.04 -1.14
CA GLN A 365 -8.42 11.50 -1.90
C GLN A 365 -9.75 11.65 -1.14
N ILE A 366 -9.77 11.33 0.15
CA ILE A 366 -10.97 11.48 0.99
C ILE A 366 -11.40 12.94 1.04
N ARG A 367 -10.45 13.86 1.24
CA ARG A 367 -10.71 15.30 1.33
C ARG A 367 -11.22 15.87 0.01
N SER A 368 -10.53 15.59 -1.11
CA SER A 368 -10.98 15.98 -2.45
C SER A 368 -12.40 15.51 -2.74
N LYS A 369 -12.71 14.25 -2.40
CA LYS A 369 -14.03 13.67 -2.58
C LYS A 369 -15.10 14.31 -1.70
N CYS A 370 -14.78 14.63 -0.45
CA CYS A 370 -15.69 15.37 0.43
C CYS A 370 -16.05 16.74 -0.15
N ILE A 371 -15.08 17.46 -0.71
CA ILE A 371 -15.28 18.76 -1.34
C ILE A 371 -16.17 18.64 -2.57
N VAL A 372 -15.89 17.68 -3.47
CA VAL A 372 -16.72 17.44 -4.67
C VAL A 372 -18.16 17.12 -4.25
N GLN A 373 -18.36 16.18 -3.32
CA GLN A 373 -19.69 15.77 -2.87
C GLN A 373 -20.44 16.86 -2.11
N TYR A 374 -19.72 17.79 -1.47
CA TYR A 374 -20.32 18.97 -0.86
C TYR A 374 -20.83 19.97 -1.91
N LEU A 375 -20.14 20.10 -3.05
CA LEU A 375 -20.49 21.05 -4.10
C LEU A 375 -21.57 20.57 -5.07
N ILE A 376 -21.76 19.24 -5.23
CA ILE A 376 -22.80 18.66 -6.12
C ILE A 376 -24.20 19.28 -5.96
N PRO A 377 -24.76 19.46 -4.74
CA PRO A 377 -26.10 20.02 -4.59
C PRO A 377 -26.20 21.54 -4.80
N PHE A 378 -25.08 22.27 -4.93
CA PHE A 378 -25.06 23.73 -4.98
C PHE A 378 -24.57 24.25 -6.34
N SER A 379 -25.28 25.23 -6.90
CA SER A 379 -24.82 25.96 -8.10
C SER A 379 -23.78 27.02 -7.77
N CYS A 380 -23.92 27.68 -6.62
CA CYS A 380 -23.01 28.73 -6.14
C CYS A 380 -22.81 28.57 -4.63
N VAL A 381 -21.57 28.65 -4.15
CA VAL A 381 -21.21 28.56 -2.72
C VAL A 381 -20.22 29.67 -2.37
N SER A 382 -20.36 30.27 -1.19
CA SER A 382 -19.39 31.24 -0.68
C SER A 382 -18.09 30.58 -0.21
N LEU A 383 -16.95 31.17 -0.55
CA LEU A 383 -15.63 30.73 -0.08
C LEU A 383 -15.52 30.78 1.46
N ASP A 384 -16.20 31.71 2.13
CA ASP A 384 -16.18 31.82 3.58
C ASP A 384 -16.84 30.59 4.24
N THR A 385 -17.98 30.14 3.69
CA THR A 385 -18.66 28.92 4.15
C THR A 385 -17.81 27.67 3.88
N MET A 386 -17.13 27.61 2.74
CA MET A 386 -16.21 26.51 2.45
C MET A 386 -14.99 26.51 3.38
N ASN A 387 -14.42 27.68 3.68
CA ASN A 387 -13.32 27.82 4.63
C ASN A 387 -13.76 27.42 6.04
N GLN A 388 -14.98 27.71 6.47
CA GLN A 388 -15.50 27.23 7.75
C GLN A 388 -15.67 25.71 7.79
N ALA A 389 -16.07 25.09 6.67
CA ALA A 389 -16.33 23.66 6.61
C ALA A 389 -15.06 22.80 6.40
N PHE A 390 -14.10 23.31 5.63
CA PHE A 390 -12.92 22.56 5.17
C PHE A 390 -11.60 23.27 5.41
N GLY A 391 -11.60 24.58 5.71
CA GLY A 391 -10.37 25.35 5.86
C GLY A 391 -9.46 24.83 6.96
N GLY A 392 -8.16 24.87 6.71
CA GLY A 392 -7.14 24.59 7.73
C GLY A 392 -6.88 25.84 8.60
N PRO A 393 -6.20 25.68 9.74
CA PRO A 393 -5.86 26.81 10.62
C PRO A 393 -4.84 27.79 10.00
N VAL A 394 -4.12 27.39 8.94
CA VAL A 394 -2.97 28.15 8.40
C VAL A 394 -3.12 28.48 6.90
N GLN A 395 -3.98 27.77 6.15
CA GLN A 395 -4.13 27.97 4.70
C GLN A 395 -5.60 28.01 4.28
N GLY A 396 -5.91 28.95 3.38
CA GLY A 396 -7.23 29.06 2.76
C GLY A 396 -7.46 27.96 1.73
N ILE A 397 -8.72 27.58 1.54
CA ILE A 397 -9.12 26.51 0.60
C ILE A 397 -8.90 26.89 -0.88
N GLU A 398 -8.59 28.15 -1.17
CA GLU A 398 -8.52 28.69 -2.54
C GLU A 398 -7.42 28.04 -3.39
N ASP A 399 -6.24 27.82 -2.82
CA ASP A 399 -5.13 27.13 -3.51
C ASP A 399 -5.52 25.68 -3.82
N GLU A 400 -6.09 24.98 -2.83
CA GLU A 400 -6.53 23.58 -2.96
C GLU A 400 -7.64 23.42 -4.01
N LEU A 401 -8.62 24.33 -4.02
CA LEU A 401 -9.66 24.34 -5.05
C LEU A 401 -9.09 24.64 -6.44
N SER A 402 -8.09 25.53 -6.53
CA SER A 402 -7.42 25.84 -7.78
C SER A 402 -6.70 24.62 -8.35
N ASP A 403 -5.99 23.87 -7.50
CA ASP A 403 -5.33 22.63 -7.88
C ASP A 403 -6.33 21.55 -8.34
N MET A 404 -7.45 21.39 -7.63
CA MET A 404 -8.52 20.45 -8.02
C MET A 404 -9.21 20.82 -9.34
N ILE A 405 -9.33 22.11 -9.67
CA ILE A 405 -9.88 22.57 -10.95
C ILE A 405 -8.86 22.32 -12.07
N GLN A 406 -7.58 22.58 -11.83
CA GLN A 406 -6.52 22.33 -12.80
C GLN A 406 -6.36 20.83 -13.11
N SER A 407 -6.47 19.98 -12.09
CA SER A 407 -6.42 18.52 -12.25
C SER A 407 -7.68 17.92 -12.91
N GLY A 408 -8.73 18.73 -13.08
CA GLY A 408 -10.02 18.28 -13.62
C GLY A 408 -10.87 17.45 -12.65
N ALA A 409 -10.49 17.37 -11.37
CA ALA A 409 -11.28 16.68 -10.36
C ALA A 409 -12.56 17.45 -9.98
N LEU A 410 -12.55 18.78 -10.16
CA LEU A 410 -13.69 19.65 -9.88
C LEU A 410 -14.02 20.55 -11.08
N GLU A 411 -15.25 20.42 -11.60
CA GLU A 411 -15.77 21.29 -12.66
C GLU A 411 -16.39 22.57 -12.07
N ALA A 412 -15.56 23.46 -11.52
CA ALA A 412 -16.00 24.73 -10.94
C ALA A 412 -15.21 25.95 -11.48
N ARG A 413 -15.74 27.14 -11.20
CA ARG A 413 -15.06 28.43 -11.41
C ARG A 413 -15.06 29.22 -10.11
N ILE A 414 -13.89 29.72 -9.75
CA ILE A 414 -13.69 30.57 -8.57
C ILE A 414 -13.79 32.04 -9.02
N ASN A 415 -14.67 32.79 -8.37
CA ASN A 415 -14.75 34.24 -8.50
C ASN A 415 -14.13 34.87 -7.25
N THR A 416 -12.91 35.37 -7.38
CA THR A 416 -12.14 35.97 -6.28
C THR A 416 -12.69 37.34 -5.85
N ILE A 417 -13.41 38.05 -6.73
CA ILE A 417 -13.97 39.39 -6.43
C ILE A 417 -15.16 39.24 -5.48
N ASP A 418 -16.12 38.39 -5.85
CA ASP A 418 -17.33 38.14 -5.05
C ASP A 418 -17.15 37.06 -4.00
N LYS A 419 -15.98 36.40 -3.98
CA LYS A 419 -15.64 35.25 -3.12
C LYS A 419 -16.64 34.09 -3.24
N LEU A 420 -17.01 33.76 -4.47
CA LEU A 420 -17.98 32.71 -4.78
C LEU A 420 -17.35 31.61 -5.65
N VAL A 421 -17.66 30.35 -5.33
CA VAL A 421 -17.39 29.18 -6.17
C VAL A 421 -18.67 28.83 -6.92
N THR A 422 -18.61 28.88 -8.24
CA THR A 422 -19.72 28.54 -9.13
C THR A 422 -19.44 27.19 -9.79
N THR A 423 -20.34 26.23 -9.64
CA THR A 423 -20.21 24.92 -10.30
C THR A 423 -20.71 25.05 -11.74
N LYS A 424 -19.98 24.47 -12.70
CA LYS A 424 -20.45 24.45 -14.08
C LYS A 424 -21.53 23.39 -14.20
N ALA A 425 -22.79 23.82 -14.33
CA ALA A 425 -23.82 22.92 -14.84
C ALA A 425 -23.52 22.62 -16.31
N ALA A 426 -22.84 21.50 -16.58
CA ALA A 426 -22.59 21.06 -17.95
C ALA A 426 -23.95 20.79 -18.63
N ASN A 427 -24.30 21.59 -19.64
CA ASN A 427 -25.49 21.33 -20.43
C ASN A 427 -25.26 20.04 -21.24
N PRO A 428 -25.95 18.92 -20.94
CA PRO A 428 -25.67 17.63 -21.55
C PRO A 428 -25.85 17.68 -23.08
N ARG A 429 -26.77 18.52 -23.57
CA ARG A 429 -27.00 18.72 -24.99
C ARG A 429 -25.82 19.40 -25.68
N ALA A 430 -25.26 20.44 -25.08
CA ALA A 430 -24.10 21.15 -25.63
C ALA A 430 -22.86 20.24 -25.68
N LYS A 431 -22.64 19.44 -24.62
CA LYS A 431 -21.56 18.45 -24.58
C LYS A 431 -21.73 17.36 -25.64
N MET A 432 -22.95 16.86 -25.84
CA MET A 432 -23.25 15.88 -26.90
C MET A 432 -22.99 16.47 -28.30
N GLN A 433 -23.42 17.71 -28.54
CA GLN A 433 -23.19 18.42 -29.80
C GLN A 433 -21.69 18.61 -30.09
N GLU A 434 -20.92 19.04 -29.09
CA GLU A 434 -19.47 19.21 -29.22
C GLU A 434 -18.77 17.86 -29.47
N SER A 435 -19.16 16.80 -28.75
CA SER A 435 -18.61 15.45 -28.97
C SER A 435 -18.92 14.92 -30.37
N ALA A 436 -20.14 15.14 -30.88
CA ALA A 436 -20.53 14.72 -32.22
C ALA A 436 -19.76 15.48 -33.31
N LEU A 437 -19.54 16.79 -33.14
CA LEU A 437 -18.71 17.59 -34.05
C LEU A 437 -17.26 17.10 -34.08
N ARG A 438 -16.65 16.88 -32.91
CA ARG A 438 -15.28 16.33 -32.83
C ARG A 438 -15.17 14.95 -33.46
N ALA A 439 -16.17 14.09 -33.29
CA ALA A 439 -16.21 12.78 -33.92
C ALA A 439 -16.28 12.90 -35.45
N ALA A 440 -17.10 13.82 -35.98
CA ALA A 440 -17.20 14.08 -37.41
C ALA A 440 -15.89 14.63 -38.00
N GLU A 441 -15.25 15.60 -37.33
CA GLU A 441 -13.94 16.15 -37.75
C GLU A 441 -12.85 15.06 -37.75
N ASN A 442 -12.82 14.20 -36.73
CA ASN A 442 -11.90 13.08 -36.66
C ASN A 442 -12.14 12.07 -37.79
N TYR A 443 -13.41 11.78 -38.10
CA TYR A 443 -13.77 10.90 -39.19
C TYR A 443 -13.35 11.48 -40.55
N GLU A 444 -13.59 12.76 -40.79
CA GLU A 444 -13.16 13.46 -42.01
C GLU A 444 -11.63 13.42 -42.17
N LYS A 445 -10.90 13.72 -41.09
CA LYS A 445 -9.43 13.65 -41.09
C LYS A 445 -8.93 12.25 -41.41
N GLN A 446 -9.50 11.21 -40.78
CA GLN A 446 -9.14 9.82 -41.05
C GLN A 446 -9.46 9.40 -42.49
N ALA A 447 -10.60 9.84 -43.03
CA ALA A 447 -10.97 9.57 -44.41
C ALA A 447 -10.00 10.23 -45.40
N LEU A 448 -9.63 11.50 -45.17
CA LEU A 448 -8.65 12.22 -45.97
C LEU A 448 -7.27 11.56 -45.91
N ASP A 449 -6.81 11.15 -44.72
CA ASP A 449 -5.52 10.47 -44.56
C ASP A 449 -5.50 9.11 -45.25
N ARG A 450 -6.62 8.37 -45.22
CA ARG A 450 -6.79 7.12 -46.00
C ARG A 450 -6.74 7.37 -47.50
N LEU A 451 -7.46 8.39 -48.01
CA LEU A 451 -7.43 8.76 -49.43
C LEU A 451 -6.03 9.18 -49.88
N ARG A 452 -5.33 9.99 -49.07
CA ARG A 452 -3.93 10.37 -49.33
C ARG A 452 -3.02 9.15 -49.40
N ARG A 453 -3.18 8.20 -48.47
CA ARG A 453 -2.41 6.95 -48.46
C ARG A 453 -2.69 6.09 -49.70
N MET A 454 -3.95 5.97 -50.10
CA MET A 454 -4.33 5.29 -51.35
C MET A 454 -3.72 5.97 -52.58
N GLY A 455 -3.70 7.32 -52.61
CA GLY A 455 -3.05 8.08 -53.68
C GLY A 455 -1.53 7.88 -53.74
N LEU A 456 -0.85 7.88 -52.59
CA LEU A 456 0.58 7.58 -52.51
C LEU A 456 0.89 6.15 -52.95
N ALA A 457 0.04 5.18 -52.58
CA ALA A 457 0.15 3.79 -53.02
C ALA A 457 -0.01 3.65 -54.54
N ALA A 458 -1.02 4.31 -55.12
CA ALA A 458 -1.27 4.31 -56.57
C ALA A 458 -0.14 4.99 -57.35
N ALA A 459 0.54 5.98 -56.76
CA ALA A 459 1.71 6.63 -57.34
C ALA A 459 3.03 5.87 -57.12
N GLU A 460 2.99 4.68 -56.52
CA GLU A 460 4.15 3.87 -56.12
C GLU A 460 5.14 4.60 -55.19
N LEU A 461 4.69 5.65 -54.50
CA LEU A 461 5.48 6.44 -53.55
C LEU A 461 5.48 5.81 -52.15
N GLU A 462 5.29 4.50 -52.07
CA GLU A 462 5.38 3.79 -50.81
C GLU A 462 6.84 3.58 -50.42
N LEU A 463 7.16 3.89 -49.17
CA LEU A 463 8.42 3.51 -48.56
C LEU A 463 8.46 1.98 -48.47
N LYS A 464 9.06 1.32 -49.48
CA LYS A 464 9.45 -0.09 -49.38
C LYS A 464 10.44 -0.18 -48.22
N GLY A 465 9.95 -0.56 -47.04
CA GLY A 465 10.77 -0.78 -45.86
C GLY A 465 11.96 -1.65 -46.26
N GLY A 466 13.17 -1.12 -46.09
CA GLY A 466 14.39 -1.82 -46.48
C GLY A 466 14.38 -3.22 -45.87
N LYS A 467 14.48 -4.25 -46.74
CA LYS A 467 14.60 -5.66 -46.36
C LYS A 467 15.67 -5.78 -45.25
N LYS A 468 15.25 -5.98 -44.00
CA LYS A 468 16.06 -6.75 -43.06
C LYS A 468 15.97 -8.20 -43.52
N MET A 469 17.07 -8.70 -44.09
CA MET A 469 17.22 -10.12 -44.38
C MET A 469 17.05 -10.93 -43.09
N GLY A 470 16.20 -11.96 -43.16
CA GLY A 470 16.23 -13.12 -42.28
C GLY A 470 15.08 -13.23 -41.29
N ALA A 471 13.93 -13.76 -41.73
CA ALA A 471 13.27 -14.92 -41.11
C ALA A 471 11.93 -15.25 -41.82
N PHE A 472 11.69 -16.56 -41.94
CA PHE A 472 10.67 -17.35 -42.65
C PHE A 472 9.19 -16.87 -42.72
N PRO A 473 8.42 -17.36 -43.72
CA PRO A 473 6.99 -17.06 -43.85
C PRO A 473 6.15 -18.09 -43.06
N SER A 474 5.22 -17.61 -42.25
CA SER A 474 4.07 -18.40 -41.78
C SER A 474 2.79 -17.81 -42.35
N SER A 475 2.21 -18.53 -43.28
CA SER A 475 0.87 -18.35 -43.83
C SER A 475 -0.17 -18.51 -42.72
N GLN A 476 -0.99 -17.49 -42.47
CA GLN A 476 -2.39 -17.64 -42.09
C GLN A 476 -3.12 -16.33 -42.39
N GLY A 477 -4.22 -16.44 -43.14
CA GLY A 477 -5.02 -15.31 -43.61
C GLY A 477 -5.88 -14.72 -42.50
N ASP A 478 -5.92 -13.39 -42.47
CA ASP A 478 -6.82 -12.65 -41.60
C ASP A 478 -8.23 -12.67 -42.18
N PHE A 479 -9.08 -13.40 -41.47
CA PHE A 479 -10.52 -13.38 -41.54
C PHE A 479 -11.04 -12.04 -41.01
N LEU A 480 -12.04 -11.51 -41.71
CA LEU A 480 -12.91 -10.42 -41.28
C LEU A 480 -13.40 -10.62 -39.84
N SER A 481 -13.32 -9.58 -39.02
CA SER A 481 -14.20 -9.40 -37.86
C SER A 481 -14.71 -7.96 -37.85
N GLU A 482 -15.98 -7.82 -38.22
CA GLU A 482 -16.84 -6.73 -37.77
C GLU A 482 -16.91 -6.76 -36.24
N GLU A 483 -16.71 -5.62 -35.60
CA GLU A 483 -17.13 -5.42 -34.21
C GLU A 483 -17.83 -4.06 -34.09
N SER A 484 -19.16 -4.14 -34.25
CA SER A 484 -20.14 -3.68 -33.26
C SER A 484 -19.93 -2.29 -32.66
N LEU A 485 -20.53 -1.29 -33.31
CA LEU A 485 -21.06 -0.11 -32.64
C LEU A 485 -22.31 -0.52 -31.86
N GLU A 486 -22.20 -0.66 -30.54
CA GLU A 486 -23.35 -0.56 -29.64
C GLU A 486 -23.42 0.84 -29.02
N LEU A 487 -24.65 1.33 -28.98
CA LEU A 487 -25.14 2.66 -28.58
C LEU A 487 -24.94 3.00 -27.09
#